data_AF-A0AAD9FHE6-F1
#
_entry.id   AF-A0AAD9FHE6-F1
#
_cell.length_a   1.000
_cell.length_b   1.000
_cell.length_c   1.000
_cell.angle_alpha   90.00
_cell.angle_beta   90.00
_cell.angle_gamma   90.00
#
_symmetry.space_group_name_H-M   'P 1'
#
loop_
_entity.id
_entity.type
_entity.pdbx_description
1 polymer ?
#
loop_
_entity_poly.entity_id
_entity_poly.type
_entity_poly.pdbx_seq_one_letter_code
_entity_poly.pdbx_strand_id
1 'polypeptide(L)'
;MYLDDQRCLKQDEKKTQKRKGLMEEITQIKAKKKRMEEDIRVLVKSADHDAEKAESQGKLSFISKSNGLRRAAKEKERHLETLERQLTDKLKELRTLPIRPYAI
;
A
#
# COMPACT_ATOMS: atom_id res chain seq x y z
N MET A 1 2.88 43.66 13.65
CA MET A 1 3.32 43.17 12.33
C MET A 1 4.42 42.11 12.44
N TYR A 2 5.62 42.40 12.98
CA TYR A 2 6.71 41.39 13.09
C TYR A 2 6.33 40.07 13.82
N LEU A 3 5.56 40.15 14.92
CA LEU A 3 5.10 38.97 15.65
C LEU A 3 4.06 38.14 14.88
N ASP A 4 3.28 38.78 14.01
CA ASP A 4 2.28 38.10 13.18
C ASP A 4 2.95 37.37 12.02
N ASP A 5 3.95 37.99 11.39
CA ASP A 5 4.76 37.37 10.35
C ASP A 5 5.50 36.13 10.89
N GLN A 6 6.10 36.23 12.08
CA GLN A 6 6.78 35.11 12.73
C GLN A 6 5.80 33.96 13.11
N ARG A 7 4.55 34.29 13.46
CA ARG A 7 3.50 33.29 13.73
C ARG A 7 3.05 32.59 12.45
N CYS A 8 2.89 33.33 11.35
CA CYS A 8 2.54 32.79 10.03
C CYS A 8 3.61 31.80 9.53
N LEU A 9 4.89 32.20 9.56
CA LEU A 9 6.01 31.35 9.13
C LEU A 9 6.05 30.02 9.89
N LYS A 10 5.96 30.06 11.23
CA LYS A 10 5.93 28.84 12.06
C LYS A 10 4.73 27.95 11.75
N GLN A 11 3.59 28.53 11.38
CA GLN A 11 2.39 27.78 10.99
C GLN A 11 2.59 27.10 9.64
N ASP A 12 3.26 27.75 8.69
CA ASP A 12 3.55 27.19 7.36
C ASP A 12 4.59 26.09 7.41
N GLU A 13 5.63 26.25 8.23
CA GLU A 13 6.63 25.21 8.47
C GLU A 13 5.97 23.93 8.99
N LYS A 14 5.06 24.05 9.99
CA LYS A 14 4.29 22.91 10.51
C LYS A 14 3.42 22.26 9.43
N LYS A 15 2.73 23.05 8.59
CA LYS A 15 1.91 22.53 7.49
C LYS A 15 2.77 21.80 6.44
N THR A 16 3.92 22.36 6.12
CA THR A 16 4.88 21.79 5.16
C THR A 16 5.48 20.49 5.68
N GLN A 17 5.89 20.46 6.94
CA GLN A 17 6.36 19.24 7.61
C GLN A 17 5.29 18.15 7.63
N LYS A 18 4.04 18.50 7.99
CA LYS A 18 2.92 17.56 7.96
C LYS A 18 2.69 16.99 6.56
N ARG A 19 2.70 17.84 5.53
CA ARG A 19 2.55 17.42 4.13
C ARG A 19 3.68 16.48 3.70
N LYS A 20 4.93 16.80 4.06
CA LYS A 20 6.10 15.97 3.77
C LYS A 20 5.99 14.59 4.42
N GLY A 21 5.65 14.54 5.72
CA GLY A 21 5.44 13.29 6.43
C GLY A 21 4.36 12.41 5.78
N LEU A 22 3.22 13.00 5.39
CA LEU A 22 2.17 12.27 4.68
C LEU A 22 2.63 11.75 3.31
N MET A 23 3.44 12.50 2.57
CA MET A 23 4.00 12.04 1.30
C MET A 23 4.97 10.86 1.48
N GLU A 24 5.78 10.88 2.53
CA GLU A 24 6.67 9.78 2.91
C GLU A 24 5.85 8.53 3.27
N GLU A 25 4.82 8.66 4.12
CA GLU A 25 3.91 7.56 4.47
C GLU A 25 3.22 6.96 3.23
N ILE A 26 2.68 7.81 2.34
CA ILE A 26 2.06 7.37 1.08
C ILE A 26 3.06 6.57 0.23
N THR A 27 4.31 7.02 0.16
CA THR A 27 5.36 6.35 -0.61
C THR A 27 5.68 4.97 -0.02
N GLN A 28 5.77 4.87 1.31
CA GLN A 28 5.98 3.60 1.99
C GLN A 28 4.80 2.64 1.79
N ILE A 29 3.56 3.12 1.88
CA ILE A 29 2.36 2.30 1.64
C ILE A 29 2.33 1.78 0.21
N LYS A 30 2.64 2.63 -0.79
CA LYS A 30 2.74 2.21 -2.20
C LYS A 30 3.82 1.15 -2.42
N ALA A 31 4.99 1.31 -1.81
CA ALA A 31 6.07 0.32 -1.90
C ALA A 31 5.68 -1.03 -1.24
N LYS A 32 5.00 -0.99 -0.09
CA LYS A 32 4.48 -2.18 0.58
C LYS A 32 3.40 -2.88 -0.27
N LYS A 33 2.49 -2.12 -0.85
CA LYS A 33 1.46 -2.64 -1.77
C LYS A 33 2.11 -3.36 -2.95
N LYS A 34 3.03 -2.73 -3.66
CA LYS A 34 3.72 -3.34 -4.82
C LYS A 34 4.40 -4.66 -4.48
N ARG A 35 5.07 -4.74 -3.33
CA ARG A 35 5.71 -5.99 -2.87
C ARG A 35 4.66 -7.07 -2.58
N MET A 36 3.55 -6.72 -1.95
CA MET A 36 2.47 -7.66 -1.64
C MET A 36 1.77 -8.18 -2.90
N GLU A 37 1.59 -7.34 -3.92
CA GLU A 37 1.08 -7.78 -5.23
C GLU A 37 2.01 -8.80 -5.90
N GLU A 38 3.33 -8.59 -5.81
CA GLU A 38 4.31 -9.56 -6.32
C GLU A 38 4.25 -10.87 -5.55
N ASP A 39 4.19 -10.83 -4.21
CA ASP A 39 4.03 -12.03 -3.40
C ASP A 39 2.78 -12.83 -3.79
N ILE A 40 1.65 -12.15 -4.00
CA ILE A 40 0.39 -12.79 -4.43
C ILE A 40 0.58 -13.44 -5.81
N ARG A 41 1.19 -12.74 -6.77
CA ARG A 41 1.47 -13.29 -8.10
C ARG A 41 2.31 -14.56 -8.02
N VAL A 42 3.38 -14.54 -7.22
CA VAL A 42 4.26 -15.70 -7.03
C VAL A 42 3.49 -16.86 -6.39
N LEU A 43 2.70 -16.61 -5.35
CA LEU A 43 1.92 -17.66 -4.68
C LEU A 43 0.89 -18.31 -5.61
N VAL A 44 0.18 -17.51 -6.41
CA VAL A 44 -0.80 -18.01 -7.38
C VAL A 44 -0.10 -18.84 -8.45
N LYS A 45 1.01 -18.34 -9.02
CA LYS A 45 1.79 -19.07 -10.03
C LYS A 45 2.31 -20.40 -9.49
N SER A 46 2.80 -20.43 -8.25
CA SER A 46 3.23 -21.68 -7.60
C SER A 46 2.06 -22.62 -7.35
N ALA A 47 0.88 -22.10 -6.99
CA ALA A 47 -0.32 -22.91 -6.81
C ALA A 47 -0.79 -23.55 -8.12
N ASP A 48 -0.74 -22.80 -9.22
CA ASP A 48 -1.11 -23.30 -10.56
C ASP A 48 -0.12 -24.39 -11.01
N HIS A 49 1.18 -24.17 -10.82
CA HIS A 49 2.21 -25.19 -11.11
C HIS A 49 2.03 -26.48 -10.31
N ASP A 50 1.67 -26.39 -9.03
CA ASP A 50 1.38 -27.57 -8.22
C ASP A 50 0.09 -28.27 -8.68
N ALA A 51 -0.91 -27.53 -9.16
CA ALA A 51 -2.13 -28.12 -9.72
C ALA A 51 -1.84 -28.90 -11.03
N GLU A 52 -1.08 -28.30 -11.96
CA GLU A 52 -0.64 -28.97 -13.19
C GLU A 52 0.18 -30.24 -12.91
N LYS A 53 1.05 -30.19 -11.90
CA LYS A 53 1.80 -31.37 -11.43
C LYS A 53 0.89 -32.45 -10.85
N ALA A 54 -0.16 -32.06 -10.14
CA ALA A 54 -1.12 -33.00 -9.60
C ALA A 54 -1.84 -33.76 -10.72
N GLU A 55 -2.27 -33.05 -11.75
CA GLU A 55 -2.95 -33.62 -12.92
C GLU A 55 -2.02 -34.53 -13.72
N SER A 56 -0.81 -34.07 -14.04
CA SER A 56 0.15 -34.83 -14.83
C SER A 56 0.71 -36.07 -14.12
N GLN A 57 0.84 -36.02 -12.78
CA GLN A 57 1.41 -37.14 -11.99
C GLN A 57 0.34 -37.97 -11.26
N GLY A 58 -0.93 -37.57 -11.30
CA GLY A 58 -2.00 -38.19 -10.52
C GLY A 58 -1.81 -38.08 -8.99
N LYS A 59 -1.03 -37.10 -8.52
CA LYS A 59 -0.63 -36.97 -7.11
C LYS A 59 -1.45 -35.89 -6.40
N LEU A 60 -2.50 -36.31 -5.71
CA LEU A 60 -3.37 -35.44 -4.91
C LEU A 60 -2.64 -34.64 -3.81
N SER A 61 -1.44 -35.06 -3.40
CA SER A 61 -0.64 -34.29 -2.43
C SER A 61 -0.25 -32.90 -2.94
N PHE A 62 -0.10 -32.72 -4.26
CA PHE A 62 0.14 -31.40 -4.84
C PHE A 62 -1.11 -30.52 -4.85
N ILE A 63 -2.32 -31.09 -4.91
CA ILE A 63 -3.57 -30.34 -4.75
C ILE A 63 -3.64 -29.70 -3.36
N SER A 64 -3.28 -30.44 -2.31
CA SER A 64 -3.24 -29.90 -0.95
C SER A 64 -2.25 -28.74 -0.82
N LYS A 65 -1.09 -28.82 -1.46
CA LYS A 65 -0.10 -27.73 -1.50
C LYS A 65 -0.61 -26.51 -2.27
N SER A 66 -1.15 -26.72 -3.47
CA SER A 66 -1.80 -25.69 -4.29
C SER A 66 -2.87 -24.93 -3.50
N ASN A 67 -3.75 -25.66 -2.81
CA ASN A 67 -4.79 -25.07 -1.98
C ASN A 67 -4.24 -24.25 -0.80
N GLY A 68 -3.15 -24.71 -0.18
CA GLY A 68 -2.46 -23.93 0.86
C GLY A 68 -1.94 -22.59 0.34
N LEU A 69 -1.30 -22.61 -0.84
CA LEU A 69 -0.79 -21.41 -1.50
C LEU A 69 -1.92 -20.44 -1.91
N ARG A 70 -3.04 -20.96 -2.43
CA ARG A 70 -4.22 -20.14 -2.77
C ARG A 70 -4.83 -19.48 -1.52
N ARG A 71 -4.87 -20.18 -0.39
CA ARG A 71 -5.33 -19.58 0.89
C ARG A 71 -4.41 -18.47 1.35
N ALA A 72 -3.09 -18.68 1.29
CA ALA A 72 -2.11 -17.66 1.64
C ALA A 72 -2.19 -16.43 0.72
N ALA A 73 -2.39 -16.63 -0.58
CA ALA A 73 -2.62 -15.55 -1.54
C ALA A 73 -3.87 -14.75 -1.18
N LYS A 74 -4.99 -15.43 -0.90
CA LYS A 74 -6.26 -14.80 -0.50
C LYS A 74 -6.15 -14.02 0.81
N GLU A 75 -5.36 -14.49 1.76
CA GLU A 75 -5.07 -13.75 2.99
C GLU A 75 -4.29 -12.47 2.69
N LYS A 76 -3.25 -12.54 1.85
CA LYS A 76 -2.50 -11.35 1.41
C LYS A 76 -3.37 -10.37 0.61
N GLU A 77 -4.32 -10.84 -0.20
CA GLU A 77 -5.29 -9.98 -0.89
C GLU A 77 -6.13 -9.14 0.09
N ARG A 78 -6.60 -9.73 1.19
CA ARG A 78 -7.32 -8.99 2.24
C ARG A 78 -6.45 -7.91 2.90
N HIS A 79 -5.18 -8.22 3.12
CA HIS A 79 -4.23 -7.25 3.63
C HIS A 79 -3.96 -6.13 2.62
N LEU A 80 -3.94 -6.45 1.32
CA LEU A 80 -3.79 -5.49 0.25
C LEU A 80 -4.97 -4.51 0.20
N GLU A 81 -6.21 -5.00 0.29
CA GLU A 81 -7.40 -4.14 0.38
C GLU A 81 -7.32 -3.17 1.57
N THR A 82 -6.80 -3.63 2.70
CA THR A 82 -6.59 -2.79 3.88
C THR A 82 -5.56 -1.68 3.62
N LEU A 83 -4.45 -2.01 2.94
CA LEU A 83 -3.45 -1.03 2.53
C LEU A 83 -4.00 -0.04 1.50
N GLU A 84 -4.88 -0.47 0.60
CA GLU A 84 -5.53 0.42 -0.38
C GLU A 84 -6.47 1.42 0.28
N ARG A 85 -7.24 1.00 1.29
CA ARG A 85 -8.05 1.91 2.09
C ARG A 85 -7.18 2.94 2.81
N GLN A 86 -6.13 2.49 3.49
CA GLN A 86 -5.17 3.38 4.15
C GLN A 86 -4.53 4.38 3.18
N LEU A 87 -4.11 3.92 1.99
CA LEU A 87 -3.56 4.78 0.95
C LEU A 87 -4.58 5.84 0.50
N THR A 88 -5.82 5.42 0.29
CA THR A 88 -6.92 6.30 -0.13
C THR A 88 -7.20 7.37 0.92
N ASP A 89 -7.23 7.00 2.19
CA ASP A 89 -7.47 7.93 3.29
C ASP A 89 -6.32 8.92 3.44
N LYS A 90 -5.07 8.46 3.32
CA LYS A 90 -3.88 9.34 3.34
C LYS A 90 -3.84 10.29 2.14
N LEU A 91 -4.26 9.84 0.96
CA LEU A 91 -4.38 10.70 -0.23
C LEU A 91 -5.49 11.75 -0.07
N LYS A 92 -6.61 11.40 0.57
CA LYS A 92 -7.66 12.36 0.92
C LYS A 92 -7.12 13.39 1.92
N GLU A 93 -6.44 12.95 2.98
CA GLU A 93 -5.82 13.85 3.96
C GLU A 93 -4.86 14.84 3.27
N LEU A 94 -4.00 14.34 2.37
CA LEU A 94 -3.07 15.18 1.61
C LEU A 94 -3.78 16.21 0.72
N ARG A 95 -4.93 15.85 0.12
CA ARG A 95 -5.75 16.77 -0.71
C ARG A 95 -6.44 17.84 0.14
N THR A 96 -6.86 17.49 1.35
CA THR A 96 -7.50 18.44 2.27
C THR A 96 -6.51 19.41 2.92
N LEU A 97 -5.21 19.14 2.85
CA LEU A 97 -4.19 20.08 3.32
C LEU A 97 -4.11 21.28 2.35
N PRO A 98 -4.31 22.52 2.85
CA PRO A 98 -4.31 23.71 2.02
C PRO A 98 -2.96 23.88 1.32
N ILE A 99 -2.99 24.03 0.00
CA ILE A 99 -1.88 24.53 -0.81
C ILE A 99 -1.98 26.05 -0.71
N ARG A 100 -0.95 26.75 -0.20
CA ARG A 100 -0.94 28.21 -0.30
C ARG A 100 -1.04 28.57 -1.79
N PRO A 101 -2.04 29.35 -2.25
CA PRO A 101 -1.85 30.09 -3.48
C PRO A 101 -0.65 31.02 -3.22
N TYR A 102 0.30 31.05 -4.15
CA TYR A 102 1.40 31.99 -4.12
C TYR A 102 0.81 33.40 -3.87
N ALA A 103 1.30 34.07 -2.83
CA ALA A 103 1.08 35.50 -2.67
C ALA A 103 1.80 36.18 -3.84
N ILE A 104 1.02 36.72 -4.78
CA ILE A 104 1.46 37.74 -5.73
C ILE A 104 1.31 39.09 -5.05
#